data_AF-A0A941UNF1-F1
#
_entry.id   AF-A0A941UNF1-F1
#
_cell.length_a   1.000
_cell.length_b   1.000
_cell.length_c   1.000
_cell.angle_alpha   90.00
_cell.angle_beta   90.00
_cell.angle_gamma   90.00
#
_symmetry.space_group_name_H-M   'P 1'
#
loop_
_entity.id
_entity.type
_entity.pdbx_description
1 polymer ?
#
loop_
_entity_poly.entity_id
_entity_poly.type
_entity_poly.pdbx_seq_one_letter_code
_entity_poly.pdbx_strand_id
1 'polypeptide(L)'
;MVTPLLYSRLVASFPAGVSPAAVDAVIELARALGAELQALLLEDIATLAMAELPSPRTFDARASLWRDVQPTDVRRELDLAAAVLRRRLEAAQRAGLQAQLTVARGGPGSVLGQYAQDSDLLVVTEPADPMALWVRPFTGLLEAALASPAAVLYLPHQGARGSGPIAFFGGSVAGDLARRMAQALGAPAVDAEAGQHEARTRSLHALLAQLGQRRVRVVVCDRAALGAHPQRTLQEAGDRRLAVLLAPAGQGG
;
A
#
# COMPACT_ATOMS: atom_id res chain seq x y z
N MET A 1 2.30 10.33 -28.09
CA MET A 1 2.61 8.88 -28.04
C MET A 1 2.03 8.33 -26.76
N VAL A 2 1.20 7.30 -26.81
CA VAL A 2 0.59 6.68 -25.62
C VAL A 2 1.66 5.78 -25.00
N THR A 3 2.15 6.13 -23.82
CA THR A 3 3.04 5.26 -23.03
C THR A 3 2.28 3.97 -22.72
N PRO A 4 2.81 2.77 -23.02
CA PRO A 4 2.14 1.53 -22.65
C PRO A 4 1.90 1.51 -21.14
N LEU A 5 0.66 1.27 -20.73
CA LEU A 5 0.28 1.20 -19.33
C LEU A 5 1.07 0.06 -18.67
N LEU A 6 1.79 0.38 -17.60
CA LEU A 6 2.56 -0.58 -16.83
C LEU A 6 1.65 -1.68 -16.24
N TYR A 7 0.49 -1.26 -15.77
CA TYR A 7 -0.61 -2.07 -15.28
C TYR A 7 -1.91 -1.43 -15.78
N SER A 8 -2.86 -2.23 -16.24
CA SER A 8 -4.18 -1.73 -16.66
C SER A 8 -5.11 -1.48 -15.47
N ARG A 9 -4.86 -2.12 -14.33
CA ARG A 9 -5.71 -2.07 -13.14
C ARG A 9 -4.91 -2.05 -11.85
N LEU A 10 -5.34 -1.20 -10.92
CA LEU A 10 -4.87 -1.12 -9.54
C LEU A 10 -5.95 -1.66 -8.61
N VAL A 11 -5.57 -2.55 -7.71
CA VAL A 11 -6.43 -3.04 -6.65
C VAL A 11 -5.89 -2.51 -5.33
N ALA A 12 -6.51 -1.46 -4.81
CA ALA A 12 -6.04 -0.74 -3.64
C ALA A 12 -6.88 -1.09 -2.41
N SER A 13 -6.22 -1.61 -1.37
CA SER A 13 -6.85 -1.88 -0.09
C SER A 13 -6.71 -0.70 0.86
N PHE A 14 -7.85 -0.25 1.39
CA PHE A 14 -7.97 0.87 2.32
C PHE A 14 -8.51 0.37 3.67
N PRO A 15 -7.80 0.57 4.79
CA PRO A 15 -8.38 0.42 6.12
C PRO A 15 -9.40 1.54 6.38
N ALA A 16 -10.35 1.31 7.30
CA ALA A 16 -11.36 2.30 7.67
C ALA A 16 -10.76 3.64 8.15
N GLY A 17 -9.59 3.58 8.80
CA GLY A 17 -8.83 4.75 9.26
C GLY A 17 -7.76 5.22 8.26
N VAL A 18 -7.89 4.94 6.96
CA VAL A 18 -6.88 5.38 5.98
C VAL A 18 -6.80 6.91 5.93
N SER A 19 -5.59 7.44 5.78
CA SER A 19 -5.41 8.88 5.66
C SER A 19 -5.92 9.39 4.30
N PRO A 20 -6.47 10.62 4.25
CA PRO A 20 -6.74 11.33 3.00
C PRO A 20 -5.55 11.35 2.02
N ALA A 21 -4.34 11.56 2.53
CA ALA A 21 -3.14 11.69 1.71
C ALA A 21 -2.77 10.36 1.02
N ALA A 22 -2.99 9.23 1.69
CA ALA A 22 -2.78 7.92 1.10
C ALA A 22 -3.81 7.66 -0.02
N VAL A 23 -5.09 7.97 0.20
CA VAL A 23 -6.14 7.86 -0.83
C VAL A 23 -5.80 8.73 -2.04
N ASP A 24 -5.43 9.98 -1.82
CA ASP A 24 -5.09 10.90 -2.90
C ASP A 24 -3.86 10.42 -3.68
N ALA A 25 -2.84 9.86 -3.00
CA ALA A 25 -1.68 9.32 -3.68
C ALA A 25 -1.99 8.08 -4.55
N VAL A 26 -2.94 7.23 -4.12
CA VAL A 26 -3.41 6.10 -4.96
C VAL A 26 -4.17 6.61 -6.19
N ILE A 27 -5.03 7.62 -6.03
CA ILE A 27 -5.76 8.24 -7.14
C ILE A 27 -4.78 8.87 -8.14
N GLU A 28 -3.79 9.62 -7.67
CA GLU A 28 -2.76 10.21 -8.53
C GLU A 28 -1.91 9.14 -9.23
N LEU A 29 -1.58 8.06 -8.54
CA LEU A 29 -0.88 6.92 -9.14
C LEU A 29 -1.70 6.28 -10.26
N ALA A 30 -2.99 5.99 -10.01
CA ALA A 30 -3.88 5.40 -11.01
C ALA A 30 -3.99 6.30 -12.26
N ARG A 31 -4.11 7.62 -12.06
CA ARG A 31 -4.12 8.60 -13.16
C ARG A 31 -2.83 8.61 -13.95
N ALA A 32 -1.68 8.67 -13.28
CA ALA A 32 -0.38 8.71 -13.93
C ALA A 32 -0.08 7.41 -14.71
N LEU A 33 -0.56 6.29 -14.19
CA LEU A 33 -0.46 5.00 -14.86
C LEU A 33 -1.53 4.77 -15.93
N GLY A 34 -2.53 5.66 -16.06
CA GLY A 34 -3.70 5.50 -16.92
C GLY A 34 -4.51 4.23 -16.62
N ALA A 35 -4.50 3.79 -15.36
CA ALA A 35 -5.03 2.51 -14.93
C ALA A 35 -6.40 2.67 -14.23
N GLU A 36 -7.24 1.63 -14.34
CA GLU A 36 -8.49 1.54 -13.59
C GLU A 36 -8.20 1.34 -12.09
N LEU A 37 -8.97 1.98 -11.22
CA LEU A 37 -8.82 1.88 -9.77
C LEU A 37 -9.96 1.09 -9.14
N GLN A 38 -9.68 -0.14 -8.71
CA GLN A 38 -10.54 -0.92 -7.84
C GLN A 38 -10.16 -0.66 -6.38
N ALA A 39 -10.94 0.20 -5.71
CA ALA A 39 -10.77 0.48 -4.28
C ALA A 39 -11.53 -0.56 -3.45
N LEU A 40 -10.82 -1.21 -2.53
CA LEU A 40 -11.36 -2.18 -1.58
C LEU A 40 -11.34 -1.57 -0.18
N LEU A 41 -12.52 -1.38 0.41
CA LEU A 41 -12.65 -1.10 1.84
C LEU A 41 -12.89 -2.43 2.55
N LEU A 42 -11.93 -2.85 3.37
CA LEU A 42 -12.05 -4.10 4.12
C LEU A 42 -12.80 -3.84 5.43
N GLU A 43 -13.95 -4.47 5.58
CA GLU A 43 -14.63 -4.53 6.88
C GLU A 43 -13.95 -5.59 7.74
N ASP A 44 -13.50 -5.18 8.92
CA ASP A 44 -12.92 -6.11 9.88
C ASP A 44 -14.03 -6.86 10.63
N ILE A 45 -14.31 -8.07 10.17
CA ILE A 45 -15.26 -8.99 10.81
C ILE A 45 -14.85 -9.28 12.26
N ALA A 46 -13.56 -9.31 12.58
CA ALA A 46 -13.10 -9.55 13.94
C ALA A 46 -13.45 -8.37 14.87
N THR A 47 -13.29 -7.12 14.39
CA THR A 47 -13.72 -5.93 15.13
C THR A 47 -15.25 -5.91 15.31
N LEU A 48 -16.02 -6.27 14.28
CA LEU A 48 -17.47 -6.37 14.39
C LEU A 48 -17.89 -7.46 15.40
N ALA A 49 -17.28 -8.63 15.33
CA ALA A 49 -17.54 -9.74 16.27
C ALA A 49 -17.12 -9.38 17.70
N MET A 50 -16.01 -8.67 17.88
CA MET A 50 -15.58 -8.18 19.19
C MET A 50 -16.62 -7.24 19.80
N ALA A 51 -17.21 -6.35 19.01
CA ALA A 51 -18.24 -5.44 19.49
C ALA A 51 -19.52 -6.15 19.94
N GLU A 52 -19.76 -7.40 19.51
CA GLU A 52 -20.90 -8.22 19.92
C GLU A 52 -20.66 -9.00 21.24
N LEU A 53 -19.44 -8.97 21.80
CA LEU A 53 -19.14 -9.62 23.08
C LEU A 53 -19.77 -8.89 24.27
N PRO A 54 -20.00 -9.57 25.42
CA PRO A 54 -20.43 -8.92 26.65
C PRO A 54 -19.36 -7.91 27.14
N SER A 55 -19.75 -6.64 27.30
CA SER A 55 -18.88 -5.56 27.79
C SER A 55 -17.58 -5.38 26.98
N PRO A 56 -17.65 -5.18 25.66
CA PRO A 56 -16.46 -5.09 24.84
C PRO A 56 -15.82 -3.72 25.05
N ARG A 57 -14.49 -3.73 25.21
CA ARG A 57 -13.71 -2.52 25.44
C ARG A 57 -12.60 -2.42 24.41
N THR A 58 -12.39 -1.21 23.92
CA THR A 58 -11.21 -0.87 23.13
C THR A 58 -10.38 0.15 23.89
N PHE A 59 -9.07 0.09 23.70
CA PHE A 59 -8.16 1.09 24.24
C PHE A 59 -8.09 2.26 23.26
N ASP A 60 -8.51 3.44 23.71
CA ASP A 60 -8.30 4.68 22.97
C ASP A 60 -6.92 5.23 23.32
N ALA A 61 -5.96 5.08 22.41
CA ALA A 61 -4.60 5.55 22.61
C ALA A 61 -4.50 7.08 22.73
N ARG A 62 -5.42 7.85 22.11
CA ARG A 62 -5.40 9.32 22.17
C ARG A 62 -5.85 9.82 23.54
N ALA A 63 -6.84 9.14 24.11
CA ALA A 63 -7.36 9.46 25.44
C ALA A 63 -6.70 8.66 26.56
N SER A 64 -5.82 7.70 26.23
CA SER A 64 -5.13 6.80 27.16
C SER A 64 -6.09 6.07 28.11
N LEU A 65 -7.25 5.64 27.60
CA LEU A 65 -8.31 5.04 28.40
C LEU A 65 -8.99 3.86 27.71
N TRP A 66 -9.58 2.99 28.51
CA TRP A 66 -10.50 1.97 28.02
C TRP A 66 -11.88 2.59 27.83
N ARG A 67 -12.44 2.46 26.63
CA ARG A 67 -13.81 2.85 26.31
C ARG A 67 -14.62 1.62 25.97
N ASP A 68 -15.89 1.63 26.38
CA ASP A 68 -16.84 0.65 25.91
C ASP A 68 -17.07 0.85 24.40
N VAL A 69 -17.24 -0.26 23.70
CA VAL A 69 -17.51 -0.29 22.26
C VAL A 69 -18.94 -0.76 22.08
N GLN A 70 -19.73 -0.05 21.29
CA GLN A 70 -21.03 -0.56 20.87
C GLN A 70 -20.94 -1.03 19.42
N PRO A 71 -21.62 -2.13 19.02
CA PRO A 71 -21.71 -2.55 17.63
C PRO A 71 -22.15 -1.43 16.68
N THR A 72 -23.04 -0.55 17.16
CA THR A 72 -23.54 0.61 16.41
C THR A 72 -22.44 1.62 16.11
N ASP A 73 -21.48 1.80 17.02
CA ASP A 73 -20.37 2.74 16.83
C ASP A 73 -19.42 2.23 15.76
N VAL A 74 -19.05 0.94 15.83
CA VAL A 74 -18.18 0.30 14.83
C VAL A 74 -18.80 0.34 13.44
N ARG A 75 -20.10 -0.01 13.33
CA ARG A 75 -20.82 0.06 12.05
C ARG A 75 -20.86 1.49 11.50
N ARG A 76 -21.16 2.47 12.36
CA ARG A 76 -21.18 3.88 11.97
C ARG A 76 -19.79 4.36 11.50
N GLU A 77 -18.72 3.93 12.14
CA GLU A 77 -17.35 4.26 11.73
C GLU A 77 -17.02 3.67 10.35
N LEU A 78 -17.41 2.42 10.09
CA LEU A 78 -17.25 1.78 8.77
C LEU A 78 -18.08 2.48 7.68
N ASP A 79 -19.34 2.81 7.98
CA ASP A 79 -20.23 3.55 7.06
C ASP A 79 -19.67 4.93 6.71
N LEU A 80 -19.13 5.64 7.71
CA LEU A 80 -18.47 6.93 7.52
C LEU A 80 -17.21 6.79 6.66
N ALA A 81 -16.37 5.79 6.92
CA ALA A 81 -15.17 5.51 6.11
C ALA A 81 -15.54 5.22 4.65
N ALA A 82 -16.56 4.39 4.42
CA ALA A 82 -17.08 4.10 3.09
C ALA A 82 -17.61 5.34 2.38
N ALA A 83 -18.38 6.18 3.08
CA ALA A 83 -18.93 7.42 2.52
C ALA A 83 -17.82 8.43 2.15
N VAL A 84 -16.81 8.58 3.01
CA VAL A 84 -15.66 9.47 2.75
C VAL A 84 -14.86 8.99 1.54
N LEU A 85 -14.55 7.69 1.47
CA LEU A 85 -13.82 7.12 0.34
C LEU A 85 -14.62 7.23 -0.96
N ARG A 86 -15.93 6.92 -0.93
CA ARG A 86 -16.83 7.04 -2.08
C ARG A 86 -16.82 8.46 -2.64
N ARG A 87 -16.98 9.48 -1.79
CA ARG A 87 -16.99 10.88 -2.23
C ARG A 87 -15.69 11.30 -2.92
N ARG A 88 -14.54 10.80 -2.46
CA ARG A 88 -13.23 11.05 -3.10
C ARG A 88 -13.13 10.37 -4.45
N LEU A 89 -13.56 9.12 -4.56
CA LEU A 89 -13.55 8.38 -5.82
C LEU A 89 -14.53 9.00 -6.84
N GLU A 90 -15.70 9.45 -6.42
CA GLU A 90 -16.65 10.19 -7.28
C GLU A 90 -16.05 11.50 -7.80
N ALA A 91 -15.28 12.21 -6.98
CA ALA A 91 -14.53 13.38 -7.44
C ALA A 91 -13.46 13.00 -8.47
N ALA A 92 -12.79 11.85 -8.29
CA ALA A 92 -11.81 11.36 -9.24
C ALA A 92 -12.44 10.89 -10.57
N GLN A 93 -13.60 10.24 -10.51
CA GLN A 93 -14.40 9.82 -11.67
C GLN A 93 -14.84 11.01 -12.51
N ARG A 94 -15.32 12.08 -11.87
CA ARG A 94 -15.66 13.34 -12.56
C ARG A 94 -14.47 13.98 -13.27
N ALA A 95 -13.25 13.69 -12.81
CA ALA A 95 -12.00 14.10 -13.44
C ALA A 95 -11.46 13.07 -14.46
N GLY A 96 -12.26 12.07 -14.85
CA GLY A 96 -11.93 11.10 -15.90
C GLY A 96 -11.25 9.81 -15.44
N LEU A 97 -11.08 9.57 -14.14
CA LEU A 97 -10.53 8.30 -13.64
C LEU A 97 -11.61 7.21 -13.62
N GLN A 98 -11.35 6.07 -14.24
CA GLN A 98 -12.18 4.88 -14.02
C GLN A 98 -11.89 4.31 -12.64
N ALA A 99 -12.85 4.44 -11.72
CA ALA A 99 -12.70 3.95 -10.36
C ALA A 99 -13.96 3.23 -9.89
N GLN A 100 -13.81 2.21 -9.06
CA GLN A 100 -14.91 1.50 -8.41
C GLN A 100 -14.59 1.31 -6.92
N LEU A 101 -15.61 1.48 -6.07
CA LEU A 101 -15.52 1.14 -4.65
C LEU A 101 -16.25 -0.18 -4.40
N THR A 102 -15.56 -1.09 -3.72
CA THR A 102 -16.16 -2.30 -3.17
C THR A 102 -15.88 -2.35 -1.67
N VAL A 103 -16.95 -2.47 -0.88
CA VAL A 103 -16.86 -2.78 0.54
C VAL A 103 -16.90 -4.30 0.66
N ALA A 104 -15.79 -4.89 1.09
CA ALA A 104 -15.61 -6.33 1.13
C ALA A 104 -15.59 -6.83 2.58
N ARG A 105 -16.26 -7.95 2.80
CA ARG A 105 -16.29 -8.69 4.06
C ARG A 105 -15.54 -10.00 3.88
N GLY A 106 -14.54 -10.24 4.70
CA GLY A 106 -13.83 -11.50 4.71
C GLY A 106 -12.44 -11.38 5.31
N GLY A 107 -11.73 -12.51 5.36
CA GLY A 107 -10.31 -12.49 5.69
C GLY A 107 -9.53 -11.72 4.62
N PRO A 108 -8.48 -10.96 4.98
CA PRO A 108 -7.73 -10.16 4.01
C PRO A 108 -7.20 -10.97 2.81
N GLY A 109 -6.72 -12.19 3.04
CA GLY A 109 -6.26 -13.08 1.99
C GLY A 109 -7.35 -13.57 1.04
N SER A 110 -8.52 -13.93 1.56
CA SER A 110 -9.65 -14.35 0.70
C SER A 110 -10.16 -13.20 -0.14
N VAL A 111 -10.23 -11.99 0.44
CA VAL A 111 -10.67 -10.81 -0.31
C VAL A 111 -9.65 -10.45 -1.39
N LEU A 112 -8.35 -10.38 -1.08
CA LEU A 112 -7.35 -10.10 -2.11
C LEU A 112 -7.38 -11.15 -3.23
N GLY A 113 -7.47 -12.44 -2.91
CA GLY A 113 -7.57 -13.50 -3.92
C GLY A 113 -8.85 -13.45 -4.78
N GLN A 114 -9.92 -12.82 -4.30
CA GLN A 114 -11.16 -12.65 -5.05
C GLN A 114 -11.08 -11.51 -6.07
N TYR A 115 -10.39 -10.42 -5.73
CA TYR A 115 -10.40 -9.18 -6.53
C TYR A 115 -9.11 -8.94 -7.33
N ALA A 116 -7.99 -9.54 -6.91
CA ALA A 116 -6.69 -9.36 -7.53
C ALA A 116 -6.33 -10.48 -8.49
N GLN A 117 -5.70 -10.11 -9.60
CA GLN A 117 -5.09 -10.97 -10.59
C GLN A 117 -3.57 -10.73 -10.63
N ASP A 118 -2.83 -11.69 -11.17
CA ASP A 118 -1.37 -11.65 -11.26
C ASP A 118 -0.84 -10.45 -12.06
N SER A 119 -1.65 -9.93 -13.00
CA SER A 119 -1.35 -8.76 -13.82
C SER A 119 -1.73 -7.42 -13.19
N ASP A 120 -2.31 -7.41 -11.99
CA ASP A 120 -2.68 -6.17 -11.31
C ASP A 120 -1.51 -5.58 -10.52
N LEU A 121 -1.61 -4.27 -10.22
CA LEU A 121 -0.83 -3.66 -9.15
C LEU A 121 -1.66 -3.64 -7.87
N LEU A 122 -1.27 -4.46 -6.90
CA LEU A 122 -1.85 -4.43 -5.56
C LEU A 122 -1.30 -3.24 -4.79
N VAL A 123 -2.17 -2.41 -4.22
CA VAL A 123 -1.74 -1.31 -3.35
C VAL A 123 -2.20 -1.57 -1.93
N VAL A 124 -1.25 -1.74 -1.02
CA VAL A 124 -1.52 -1.88 0.42
C VAL A 124 -1.24 -0.54 1.07
N THR A 125 -2.29 0.11 1.57
CA THR A 125 -2.15 1.38 2.27
C THR A 125 -1.96 1.17 3.76
N GLU A 126 -0.92 1.78 4.31
CA GLU A 126 -0.64 1.78 5.73
C GLU A 126 -1.74 2.58 6.48
N PRO A 127 -2.29 2.05 7.58
CA PRO A 127 -3.27 2.75 8.39
C PRO A 127 -2.68 4.00 9.05
N ALA A 128 -3.50 5.02 9.29
CA ALA A 128 -3.05 6.24 9.94
C ALA A 128 -2.79 6.08 11.45
N ASP A 129 -3.40 5.09 12.09
CA ASP A 129 -3.16 4.75 13.49
C ASP A 129 -1.95 3.80 13.62
N PRO A 130 -0.87 4.19 14.31
CA PRO A 130 0.28 3.32 14.53
C PRO A 130 -0.05 1.99 15.23
N MET A 131 -1.08 1.98 16.08
CA MET A 131 -1.53 0.74 16.74
C MET A 131 -2.19 -0.23 15.76
N ALA A 132 -2.81 0.29 14.70
CA ALA A 132 -3.42 -0.52 13.67
C ALA A 132 -2.39 -1.31 12.83
N LEU A 133 -1.10 -0.95 12.88
CA LEU A 133 -0.02 -1.71 12.22
C LEU A 133 0.21 -3.10 12.83
N TRP A 134 -0.13 -3.25 14.11
CA TRP A 134 0.20 -4.45 14.90
C TRP A 134 -0.98 -5.41 15.05
N VAL A 135 -2.15 -5.06 14.51
CA VAL A 135 -3.35 -5.88 14.62
C VAL A 135 -3.56 -6.74 13.37
N ARG A 136 -4.28 -7.85 13.54
CA ARG A 136 -4.52 -8.87 12.50
C ARG A 136 -5.09 -8.33 11.18
N PRO A 137 -6.01 -7.35 11.15
CA PRO A 137 -6.58 -6.89 9.88
C PRO A 137 -5.52 -6.37 8.91
N PHE A 138 -4.57 -5.56 9.40
CA PHE A 138 -3.51 -5.02 8.55
C PHE A 138 -2.37 -6.01 8.32
N THR A 139 -1.91 -6.68 9.38
CA THR A 139 -0.81 -7.66 9.26
C THR A 139 -1.19 -8.80 8.32
N GLY A 140 -2.42 -9.34 8.44
CA GLY A 140 -2.92 -10.38 7.54
C GLY A 140 -3.14 -9.90 6.10
N LEU A 141 -3.52 -8.63 5.89
CA LEU A 141 -3.59 -8.03 4.56
C LEU A 141 -2.21 -7.94 3.92
N LEU A 142 -1.23 -7.45 4.67
CA LEU A 142 0.13 -7.29 4.19
C LEU A 142 0.76 -8.65 3.89
N GLU A 143 0.55 -9.66 4.74
CA GLU A 143 0.98 -11.05 4.50
C GLU A 143 0.37 -11.62 3.22
N ALA A 144 -0.95 -11.45 3.04
CA ALA A 144 -1.62 -11.91 1.84
C ALA A 144 -1.11 -11.21 0.57
N ALA A 145 -0.87 -9.90 0.61
CA ALA A 145 -0.28 -9.17 -0.51
C ALA A 145 1.14 -9.66 -0.81
N LEU A 146 1.97 -9.86 0.22
CA LEU A 146 3.34 -10.39 0.09
C LEU A 146 3.38 -11.84 -0.42
N ALA A 147 2.30 -12.60 -0.26
CA ALA A 147 2.17 -13.95 -0.79
C ALA A 147 1.55 -14.00 -2.21
N SER A 148 0.80 -12.97 -2.63
CA SER A 148 0.19 -12.88 -3.96
C SER A 148 1.24 -12.89 -5.07
N PRO A 149 1.02 -13.47 -6.26
CA PRO A 149 1.97 -13.36 -7.38
C PRO A 149 2.09 -11.95 -8.00
N ALA A 150 1.09 -11.09 -7.80
CA ALA A 150 1.01 -9.75 -8.41
C ALA A 150 2.12 -8.79 -7.95
N ALA A 151 2.31 -7.66 -8.64
CA ALA A 151 3.14 -6.59 -8.09
C ALA A 151 2.46 -5.94 -6.88
N VAL A 152 3.25 -5.53 -5.89
CA VAL A 152 2.72 -4.96 -4.64
C VAL A 152 3.37 -3.62 -4.34
N LEU A 153 2.56 -2.57 -4.27
CA LEU A 153 2.95 -1.27 -3.75
C LEU A 153 2.51 -1.14 -2.29
N TYR A 154 3.47 -1.13 -1.38
CA TYR A 154 3.27 -0.65 -0.02
C TYR A 154 3.29 0.88 -0.01
N LEU A 155 2.20 1.51 0.40
CA LEU A 155 2.05 2.96 0.45
C LEU A 155 1.94 3.43 1.91
N PRO A 156 2.86 4.29 2.39
CA PRO A 156 2.80 4.82 3.75
C PRO A 156 1.58 5.69 4.00
N HIS A 157 1.18 5.79 5.27
CA HIS A 157 -0.06 6.45 5.64
C HIS A 157 -0.01 7.95 5.30
N GLN A 158 1.15 8.60 5.31
CA GLN A 158 1.31 10.01 4.92
C GLN A 158 1.40 10.21 3.39
N GLY A 159 1.17 9.15 2.61
CA GLY A 159 1.51 9.09 1.20
C GLY A 159 3.02 9.06 0.97
N ALA A 160 3.41 8.59 -0.21
CA ALA A 160 4.77 8.76 -0.68
C ALA A 160 5.13 10.26 -0.78
N ARG A 161 6.41 10.58 -0.76
CA ARG A 161 6.85 11.95 -1.06
C ARG A 161 6.33 12.35 -2.45
N GLY A 162 5.71 13.52 -2.57
CA GLY A 162 5.15 13.99 -3.84
C GLY A 162 6.20 14.17 -4.95
N SER A 163 7.45 14.46 -4.57
CA SER A 163 8.59 14.59 -5.46
C SER A 163 9.79 13.79 -4.97
N GLY A 164 10.66 13.41 -5.90
CA GLY A 164 11.88 12.67 -5.62
C GLY A 164 12.14 11.60 -6.68
N PRO A 165 13.36 11.04 -6.70
CA PRO A 165 13.70 9.94 -7.59
C PRO A 165 12.93 8.66 -7.23
N ILE A 166 12.77 7.82 -8.24
CA ILE A 166 12.37 6.42 -8.08
C ILE A 166 13.64 5.58 -8.08
N ALA A 167 13.96 4.99 -6.93
CA ALA A 167 15.11 4.13 -6.81
C ALA A 167 14.75 2.69 -7.22
N PHE A 168 15.72 1.94 -7.74
CA PHE A 168 15.60 0.50 -7.86
C PHE A 168 16.80 -0.22 -7.25
N PHE A 169 16.55 -1.42 -6.78
CA PHE A 169 17.53 -2.30 -6.18
C PHE A 169 17.19 -3.76 -6.54
N GLY A 170 18.17 -4.54 -6.95
CA GLY A 170 17.98 -5.95 -7.31
C GLY A 170 18.01 -6.23 -8.81
N GLY A 171 17.28 -7.24 -9.26
CA GLY A 171 17.34 -7.79 -10.61
C GLY A 171 16.86 -6.83 -11.72
N SER A 172 17.06 -7.26 -12.97
CA SER A 172 16.70 -6.49 -14.17
C SER A 172 15.22 -6.10 -14.20
N VAL A 173 14.32 -6.98 -13.73
CA VAL A 173 12.88 -6.75 -13.65
C VAL A 173 12.55 -5.54 -12.77
N ALA A 174 13.13 -5.46 -11.57
CA ALA A 174 12.94 -4.33 -10.67
C ALA A 174 13.44 -3.01 -11.31
N GLY A 175 14.58 -3.07 -12.01
CA GLY A 175 15.11 -1.93 -12.76
C GLY A 175 14.20 -1.46 -13.91
N ASP A 176 13.67 -2.38 -14.71
CA ASP A 176 12.73 -2.05 -15.80
C ASP A 176 11.42 -1.49 -15.26
N LEU A 177 10.89 -2.10 -14.21
CA LEU A 177 9.68 -1.63 -13.53
C LEU A 177 9.87 -0.21 -12.98
N ALA A 178 11.01 0.07 -12.37
CA ALA A 178 11.33 1.41 -11.87
C ALA A 178 11.46 2.45 -12.97
N ARG A 179 12.12 2.12 -14.09
CA ARG A 179 12.22 3.03 -15.23
C ARG A 179 10.85 3.38 -15.80
N ARG A 180 9.99 2.38 -15.99
CA ARG A 180 8.61 2.58 -16.47
C ARG A 180 7.77 3.39 -15.49
N MET A 181 7.87 3.09 -14.19
CA MET A 181 7.19 3.87 -13.13
C MET A 181 7.69 5.32 -13.10
N ALA A 182 9.00 5.52 -13.26
CA ALA A 182 9.63 6.84 -13.26
C ALA A 182 9.17 7.66 -14.48
N GLN A 183 9.09 7.02 -15.65
CA GLN A 183 8.53 7.62 -16.86
C GLN A 183 7.06 8.03 -16.67
N ALA A 184 6.22 7.13 -16.15
CA ALA A 184 4.79 7.40 -15.95
C ALA A 184 4.55 8.56 -14.97
N LEU A 185 5.36 8.63 -13.91
CA LEU A 185 5.25 9.65 -12.88
C LEU A 185 6.18 10.86 -13.09
N GLY A 186 6.78 11.01 -14.27
CA GLY A 186 7.65 12.15 -14.62
C GLY A 186 8.84 12.39 -13.67
N ALA A 187 9.48 11.33 -13.19
CA ALA A 187 10.59 11.39 -12.25
C ALA A 187 11.87 10.74 -12.78
N PRO A 188 13.03 11.06 -12.21
CA PRO A 188 14.26 10.34 -12.50
C PRO A 188 14.24 8.94 -11.88
N ALA A 189 14.65 7.94 -12.66
CA ALA A 189 15.00 6.62 -12.14
C ALA A 189 16.47 6.62 -11.70
N VAL A 190 16.75 6.09 -10.52
CA VAL A 190 18.12 5.97 -10.00
C VAL A 190 18.39 4.55 -9.55
N ASP A 191 19.57 4.05 -9.86
CA ASP A 191 20.06 2.82 -9.26
C ASP A 191 20.45 3.12 -7.80
N ALA A 192 19.91 2.32 -6.87
CA ALA A 192 20.22 2.44 -5.45
C ALA A 192 21.66 1.96 -5.13
N GLU A 193 22.22 1.07 -5.96
CA GLU A 193 23.55 0.49 -5.82
C GLU A 193 24.63 1.24 -6.62
N ALA A 194 24.24 2.13 -7.55
CA ALA A 194 25.19 2.87 -8.38
C ALA A 194 26.24 3.62 -7.53
N GLY A 195 27.51 3.27 -7.76
CA GLY A 195 28.67 3.82 -7.06
C GLY A 195 29.28 2.91 -5.98
N GLN A 196 28.75 1.70 -5.76
CA GLN A 196 29.23 0.80 -4.71
C GLN A 196 29.51 -0.60 -5.30
N HIS A 197 30.77 -0.86 -5.64
CA HIS A 197 31.18 -1.95 -6.53
C HIS A 197 31.23 -3.37 -5.93
N GLU A 198 30.92 -3.63 -4.65
CA GLU A 198 31.34 -4.92 -4.04
C GLU A 198 30.35 -5.68 -3.13
N ALA A 199 29.13 -5.21 -2.86
CA ALA A 199 28.27 -5.91 -1.90
C ALA A 199 27.08 -6.62 -2.56
N ARG A 200 27.34 -7.77 -3.20
CA ARG A 200 26.29 -8.78 -3.44
C ARG A 200 25.68 -9.13 -2.08
N THR A 201 24.36 -9.04 -1.95
CA THR A 201 23.54 -9.35 -0.75
C THR A 201 23.24 -8.18 0.21
N ARG A 202 22.84 -7.01 -0.29
CA ARG A 202 22.16 -6.03 0.57
C ARG A 202 20.66 -6.29 0.62
N SER A 203 20.07 -6.12 1.80
CA SER A 203 18.63 -6.02 1.94
C SER A 203 18.21 -4.56 1.77
N LEU A 204 16.97 -4.33 1.36
CA LEU A 204 16.35 -3.00 1.32
C LEU A 204 16.51 -2.29 2.66
N HIS A 205 16.34 -3.02 3.77
CA HIS A 205 16.51 -2.51 5.13
C HIS A 205 17.85 -1.77 5.33
N ALA A 206 18.96 -2.32 4.83
CA ALA A 206 20.28 -1.70 4.93
C ALA A 206 20.40 -0.37 4.13
N LEU A 207 19.56 -0.18 3.11
CA LEU A 207 19.58 0.99 2.24
C LEU A 207 18.60 2.09 2.66
N LEU A 208 17.64 1.80 3.55
CA LEU A 208 16.57 2.75 3.91
C LEU A 208 17.08 4.11 4.38
N ALA A 209 18.15 4.14 5.18
CA ALA A 209 18.76 5.38 5.67
C ALA A 209 19.28 6.25 4.50
N GLN A 210 20.02 5.66 3.57
CA GLN A 210 20.57 6.33 2.40
C GLN A 210 19.46 6.81 1.45
N LEU A 211 18.45 5.97 1.20
CA LEU A 211 17.29 6.32 0.36
C LEU A 211 16.50 7.50 0.95
N GLY A 212 16.37 7.55 2.28
CA GLY A 212 15.78 8.66 3.01
C GLY A 212 16.56 9.98 2.81
N GLN A 213 17.89 9.95 2.90
CA GLN A 213 18.76 11.11 2.66
C GLN A 213 18.67 11.62 1.21
N ARG A 214 18.59 10.68 0.25
CA ARG A 214 18.40 10.99 -1.18
C ARG A 214 16.98 11.46 -1.53
N ARG A 215 16.08 11.53 -0.52
CA ARG A 215 14.66 11.88 -0.67
C ARG A 215 13.96 11.07 -1.76
N VAL A 216 14.32 9.80 -1.88
CA VAL A 216 13.63 8.85 -2.76
C VAL A 216 12.15 8.84 -2.37
N ARG A 217 11.25 8.75 -3.35
CA ARG A 217 9.81 8.67 -3.08
C ARG A 217 9.26 7.25 -3.19
N VAL A 218 9.78 6.48 -4.14
CA VAL A 218 9.42 5.08 -4.38
C VAL A 218 10.72 4.31 -4.54
N VAL A 219 10.84 3.18 -3.88
CA VAL A 219 11.87 2.19 -4.14
C VAL A 219 11.25 0.95 -4.75
N VAL A 220 11.83 0.47 -5.85
CA VAL A 220 11.42 -0.75 -6.54
C VAL A 220 12.43 -1.84 -6.26
N CYS A 221 11.97 -3.00 -5.81
CA CYS A 221 12.86 -4.12 -5.54
C CYS A 221 12.19 -5.47 -5.72
N ASP A 222 12.99 -6.52 -5.81
CA ASP A 222 12.50 -7.89 -5.72
C ASP A 222 12.03 -8.20 -4.31
N ARG A 223 11.08 -9.12 -4.17
CA ARG A 223 10.55 -9.52 -2.85
C ARG A 223 11.63 -10.07 -1.92
N ALA A 224 12.57 -10.82 -2.47
CA ALA A 224 13.72 -11.36 -1.72
C ALA A 224 14.60 -10.25 -1.12
N ALA A 225 14.62 -9.04 -1.72
CA ALA A 225 15.39 -7.92 -1.22
C ALA A 225 14.84 -7.35 0.11
N LEU A 226 13.60 -7.67 0.49
CA LEU A 226 13.06 -7.25 1.79
C LEU A 226 13.79 -7.90 2.98
N GLY A 227 14.53 -8.98 2.77
CA GLY A 227 15.28 -9.68 3.82
C GLY A 227 14.41 -10.51 4.76
N ALA A 228 14.98 -10.89 5.91
CA ALA A 228 14.36 -11.86 6.84
C ALA A 228 13.07 -11.34 7.53
N HIS A 229 12.89 -10.02 7.60
CA HIS A 229 11.75 -9.39 8.27
C HIS A 229 11.06 -8.38 7.33
N PRO A 230 10.28 -8.86 6.34
CA PRO A 230 9.71 -7.99 5.31
C PRO A 230 8.77 -6.93 5.86
N GLN A 231 7.88 -7.30 6.79
CA GLN A 231 6.93 -6.37 7.43
C GLN A 231 7.66 -5.22 8.14
N ARG A 232 8.68 -5.54 8.94
CA ARG A 232 9.51 -4.54 9.63
C ARG A 232 10.22 -3.62 8.65
N THR A 233 10.75 -4.17 7.56
CA THR A 233 11.42 -3.39 6.51
C THR A 233 10.46 -2.40 5.85
N LEU A 234 9.23 -2.83 5.55
CA LEU A 234 8.19 -1.97 4.98
C LEU A 234 7.73 -0.89 5.96
N GLN A 235 7.57 -1.23 7.24
CA GLN A 235 7.23 -0.26 8.29
C GLN A 235 8.32 0.82 8.42
N GLU A 236 9.59 0.43 8.49
CA GLU A 236 10.70 1.38 8.57
C GLU A 236 10.84 2.24 7.30
N ALA A 237 10.47 1.70 6.13
CA ALA A 237 10.33 2.49 4.91
C ALA A 237 9.19 3.51 5.04
N GLY A 238 8.07 3.09 5.62
CA GLY A 238 6.90 3.94 5.87
C GLY A 238 7.21 5.11 6.81
N ASP A 239 7.94 4.86 7.90
CA ASP A 239 8.45 5.90 8.82
C ASP A 239 9.28 6.98 8.11
N ARG A 240 9.92 6.61 6.99
CA ARG A 240 10.75 7.50 6.16
C ARG A 240 9.99 8.12 4.99
N ARG A 241 8.68 7.83 4.89
CA ARG A 241 7.77 8.20 3.80
C ARG A 241 8.22 7.66 2.43
N LEU A 242 8.78 6.46 2.44
CA LEU A 242 9.18 5.72 1.24
C LEU A 242 8.07 4.73 0.89
N ALA A 243 7.48 4.85 -0.30
CA ALA A 243 6.67 3.76 -0.84
C ALA A 243 7.58 2.67 -1.41
N VAL A 244 7.17 1.41 -1.26
CA VAL A 244 7.95 0.26 -1.69
C VAL A 244 7.15 -0.52 -2.72
N LEU A 245 7.66 -0.60 -3.94
CA LEU A 245 7.10 -1.40 -5.02
C LEU A 245 7.87 -2.71 -5.14
N LEU A 246 7.17 -3.82 -4.98
CA LEU A 246 7.70 -5.16 -5.11
C LEU A 246 7.37 -5.69 -6.50
N ALA A 247 8.39 -6.22 -7.18
CA ALA A 247 8.20 -6.92 -8.44
C ALA A 247 7.28 -8.16 -8.28
N PRO A 248 6.58 -8.59 -9.34
CA PRO A 248 5.78 -9.81 -9.33
C PRO A 248 6.59 -11.03 -8.92
N ALA A 249 5.98 -11.97 -8.18
CA ALA A 249 6.62 -13.23 -7.83
C ALA A 249 6.59 -14.16 -9.05
N GLY A 250 7.71 -14.33 -9.73
CA GLY A 250 7.82 -15.28 -10.86
C GLY A 250 8.49 -14.78 -12.13
N GLN A 251 9.04 -13.55 -12.16
CA GLN A 251 9.82 -13.07 -13.32
C GLN A 251 11.34 -13.18 -13.14
N GLY A 252 11.80 -13.91 -12.12
CA GLY A 252 13.21 -14.20 -11.88
C GLY A 252 13.49 -15.69 -12.04
N GLY A 253 13.87 -16.10 -13.25
CA GLY A 253 14.24 -17.48 -13.58
C GLY A 253 13.72 -17.91 -14.94
#